data_AF-A0A5J4VVW0-F1
#
_entry.id   AF-A0A5J4VVW0-F1
#
_cell.length_a   1.000
_cell.length_b   1.000
_cell.length_c   1.000
_cell.angle_alpha   90.00
_cell.angle_beta   90.00
_cell.angle_gamma   90.00
#
_symmetry.space_group_name_H-M   'P 1'
#
loop_
_entity.id
_entity.type
_entity.pdbx_description
1 polymer ?
#
loop_
_entity_poly.entity_id
_entity_poly.type
_entity_poly.pdbx_seq_one_letter_code
_entity_poly.pdbx_strand_id
1 'polypeptide(L)'
;MASQIDLLGWLNLSVTILFLVVAVFTYWWSTNTIKIARRIQSMDIAYRESRIVRRAAWVTLILFTFQILFLWHDVPQDKIKFFEGKNWFFVIATVLGGLGAIILVLGLISGYPEVFVPRQSHAPNTGFYDRIRHPVVTGLILLWTSIALARGSLAVSILVGVILISFLFLVQNEDENQELRYGLKYALYKAAVPAFYPVLKENWNVREQTRLIAVKHNEIVALEKTSRDFINLETLGTDEAIQWSGTLRKHAKSQGKKPQEVKKKDDKPEEKKKDEKTKDKGKKKQGAEEDPSNQPRHNKVDLKDQ
;
A
#
# COMPACT_ATOMS: atom_id res chain seq x y z
N MET A 1 35.97 19.17 31.10
CA MET A 1 35.50 17.89 30.53
C MET A 1 33.97 17.79 30.51
N ALA A 2 33.25 18.06 31.60
CA ALA A 2 31.77 18.05 31.60
C ALA A 2 31.14 18.93 30.49
N SER A 3 31.63 20.15 30.29
CA SER A 3 31.12 21.06 29.26
C SER A 3 31.34 20.61 27.80
N GLN A 4 32.38 19.80 27.54
CA GLN A 4 32.64 19.28 26.20
C GLN A 4 31.72 18.12 25.84
N ILE A 5 31.37 17.29 26.84
CA ILE A 5 30.42 16.18 26.67
C ILE A 5 29.02 16.72 26.35
N ASP A 6 28.63 17.83 26.99
CA ASP A 6 27.34 18.47 26.73
C ASP A 6 27.25 18.99 25.28
N LEU A 7 28.30 19.63 24.75
CA LEU A 7 28.29 20.17 23.39
C LEU A 7 28.12 19.06 22.33
N LEU A 8 28.81 17.93 22.50
CA LEU A 8 28.73 16.82 21.55
C LEU A 8 27.33 16.17 21.55
N GLY A 9 26.71 16.01 22.72
CA GLY A 9 25.34 15.51 22.85
C GLY A 9 24.32 16.41 22.16
N TRP A 10 24.43 17.72 22.36
CA TRP A 10 23.53 18.70 21.70
C TRP A 10 23.72 18.74 20.19
N LEU A 11 24.97 18.65 19.71
CA LEU A 11 25.27 18.60 18.28
C LEU A 11 24.64 17.35 17.64
N ASN A 12 24.80 16.19 18.29
CA ASN A 12 24.23 14.92 17.85
C ASN A 12 22.70 14.98 17.77
N LEU A 13 22.05 15.47 18.83
CA LEU A 13 20.60 15.66 18.85
C LEU A 13 20.14 16.58 17.70
N SER A 14 20.85 17.70 17.49
CA SER A 14 20.54 18.66 16.43
C SER A 14 20.65 18.04 15.04
N VAL A 15 21.72 17.29 14.78
CA VAL A 15 21.92 16.55 13.52
C VAL A 15 20.82 15.50 13.34
N THR A 16 20.43 14.80 14.41
CA THR A 16 19.37 13.79 14.35
C THR A 16 18.00 14.42 14.06
N ILE A 17 17.69 15.56 14.68
CA ILE A 17 16.47 16.33 14.40
C ILE A 17 16.48 16.82 12.95
N LEU A 18 17.61 17.31 12.45
CA LEU A 18 17.74 17.72 11.05
C LEU A 18 17.44 16.56 10.10
N PHE A 19 18.02 15.38 10.31
CA PHE A 19 17.72 14.20 9.50
C PHE A 19 16.25 13.78 9.59
N LEU A 20 15.64 13.85 10.78
CA LEU A 20 14.21 13.58 10.95
C LEU A 20 13.35 14.55 10.14
N VAL A 21 13.62 15.85 10.25
CA VAL A 21 12.87 16.89 9.52
C VAL A 21 13.01 16.69 8.01
N VAL A 22 14.23 16.46 7.52
CA VAL A 22 14.47 16.20 6.09
C VAL A 22 13.78 14.91 5.65
N ALA A 23 13.83 13.84 6.45
CA ALA A 23 13.16 12.58 6.14
C ALA A 23 11.64 12.78 6.05
N VAL A 24 11.02 13.38 7.06
CA VAL A 24 9.57 13.65 7.07
C VAL A 24 9.16 14.55 5.92
N PHE A 25 9.92 15.63 5.66
CA PHE A 25 9.62 16.57 4.59
C PHE A 25 9.73 15.93 3.19
N THR A 26 10.84 15.25 2.90
CA THR A 26 11.04 14.57 1.62
C THR A 26 10.00 13.47 1.43
N TYR A 27 9.66 12.73 2.49
CA TYR A 27 8.62 11.71 2.41
C TYR A 27 7.26 12.32 2.14
N TRP A 28 6.86 13.35 2.90
CA TRP A 28 5.60 14.07 2.70
C TRP A 28 5.49 14.62 1.27
N TRP A 29 6.55 15.27 0.77
CA TRP A 29 6.62 15.73 -0.62
C TRP A 29 6.41 14.59 -1.61
N SER A 30 7.06 13.45 -1.37
CA SER A 30 6.99 12.29 -2.26
C SER A 30 5.56 11.76 -2.46
N THR A 31 4.71 11.89 -1.43
CA THR A 31 3.31 11.45 -1.43
C THR A 31 2.35 12.43 -2.09
N ASN A 32 2.71 13.71 -2.22
CA ASN A 32 1.82 14.71 -2.82
C ASN A 32 1.87 14.69 -4.37
N THR A 33 2.19 13.55 -4.99
CA THR A 33 2.42 13.42 -6.43
C THR A 33 1.23 13.85 -7.28
N ILE A 34 0.01 13.44 -6.89
CA ILE A 34 -1.20 13.78 -7.68
C ILE A 34 -1.53 15.27 -7.56
N LYS A 35 -1.31 15.86 -6.38
CA LYS A 35 -1.49 17.30 -6.19
C LYS A 35 -0.50 18.09 -7.04
N ILE A 36 0.76 17.64 -7.10
CA ILE A 36 1.79 18.20 -7.98
C ILE A 36 1.40 18.02 -9.46
N ALA A 37 0.97 16.82 -9.87
CA ALA A 37 0.55 16.54 -11.23
C ALA A 37 -0.61 17.44 -11.69
N ARG A 38 -1.59 17.69 -10.82
CA ARG A 38 -2.70 18.63 -11.10
C ARG A 38 -2.21 20.06 -11.30
N ARG A 39 -1.18 20.49 -10.55
CA ARG A 39 -0.60 21.83 -10.68
C ARG A 39 0.22 21.99 -11.97
N ILE A 40 1.03 20.98 -12.32
CA ILE A 40 1.95 21.03 -13.48
C ILE A 40 1.23 20.65 -14.79
N GLN A 41 0.01 20.08 -14.72
CA GLN A 41 -0.73 19.54 -15.87
C GLN A 41 0.03 18.44 -16.63
N SER A 42 1.08 17.85 -16.04
CA SER A 42 1.85 16.76 -16.62
C SER A 42 2.04 15.65 -15.60
N MET A 43 1.43 14.50 -15.86
CA MET A 43 1.56 13.31 -15.02
C MET A 43 3.00 12.78 -15.06
N ASP A 44 3.63 12.73 -16.23
CA ASP A 44 4.95 12.11 -16.42
C ASP A 44 6.05 12.83 -15.65
N ILE A 45 6.02 14.17 -15.64
CA ILE A 45 6.96 15.00 -14.87
C ILE A 45 6.77 14.73 -13.37
N ALA A 46 5.53 14.74 -12.88
CA ALA A 46 5.24 14.50 -11.48
C ALA A 46 5.68 13.10 -11.00
N TYR A 47 5.51 12.07 -11.84
CA TYR A 47 5.99 10.71 -11.52
C TYR A 47 7.52 10.62 -11.49
N ARG A 48 8.22 11.32 -12.40
CA ARG A 48 9.69 11.38 -12.42
C ARG A 48 10.23 12.06 -11.17
N GLU A 49 9.67 13.20 -10.79
CA GLU A 49 10.06 13.92 -9.58
C GLU A 49 9.78 13.11 -8.33
N SER A 50 8.59 12.52 -8.21
CA SER A 50 8.26 11.67 -7.05
C SER A 50 9.21 10.50 -6.91
N ARG A 51 9.69 9.91 -8.01
CA ARG A 51 10.70 8.83 -7.95
C ARG A 51 12.01 9.30 -7.32
N ILE A 52 12.50 10.48 -7.70
CA ILE A 52 13.74 11.06 -7.15
C ILE A 52 13.54 11.38 -5.67
N VAL A 53 12.43 12.02 -5.32
CA VAL A 53 12.12 12.41 -3.95
C VAL A 53 11.90 11.18 -3.06
N ARG A 54 11.26 10.10 -3.54
CA ARG A 54 11.14 8.84 -2.80
C ARG A 54 12.50 8.22 -2.50
N ARG A 55 13.41 8.17 -3.48
CA ARG A 55 14.77 7.66 -3.27
C ARG A 55 15.52 8.51 -2.24
N ALA A 56 15.41 9.82 -2.33
CA ALA A 56 15.98 10.73 -1.33
C ALA A 56 15.41 10.45 0.06
N ALA A 57 14.10 10.30 0.19
CA ALA A 57 13.44 9.99 1.46
C ALA A 57 13.94 8.66 2.07
N TRP A 58 14.08 7.60 1.26
CA TRP A 58 14.66 6.33 1.72
C TRP A 58 16.11 6.47 2.17
N VAL A 59 16.94 7.21 1.42
CA VAL A 59 18.34 7.47 1.80
C VAL A 59 18.40 8.24 3.12
N THR A 60 17.60 9.31 3.27
CA THR A 60 17.56 10.07 4.52
C THR A 60 17.05 9.22 5.69
N LEU A 61 16.04 8.36 5.48
CA LEU A 61 15.55 7.43 6.50
C LEU A 61 16.64 6.45 6.95
N ILE A 62 17.43 5.91 6.01
CA ILE A 62 18.57 5.03 6.32
C ILE A 62 19.63 5.79 7.12
N LEU A 63 19.98 7.02 6.72
CA LEU A 63 20.94 7.86 7.45
C LEU A 63 20.45 8.20 8.86
N PHE A 64 19.16 8.52 9.01
CA PHE A 64 18.52 8.75 10.30
C PHE A 64 18.56 7.49 11.19
N THR A 65 18.29 6.32 10.61
CA THR A 65 18.39 5.03 11.31
C THR A 65 19.82 4.76 11.76
N PHE A 66 20.78 4.95 10.86
CA PHE A 66 22.20 4.77 11.14
C PHE A 66 22.66 5.73 12.25
N GLN A 67 22.22 6.98 12.21
CA GLN A 67 22.50 7.98 13.25
C GLN A 67 22.02 7.49 14.63
N ILE A 68 20.78 7.01 14.73
CA ILE A 68 20.22 6.53 16.00
C ILE A 68 20.92 5.25 16.51
N LEU A 69 21.26 4.33 15.61
CA LEU A 69 21.83 3.03 16.00
C LEU A 69 23.31 3.12 16.39
N PHE A 70 24.10 3.88 15.64
CA PHE A 70 25.57 3.83 15.73
C PHE A 70 26.19 5.12 16.26
N LEU A 71 25.57 6.26 15.98
CA LEU A 71 26.14 7.57 16.31
C LEU A 71 25.43 8.24 17.49
N TRP A 72 24.34 7.66 18.01
CA TRP A 72 23.64 8.19 19.17
C TRP A 72 24.49 8.04 20.43
N HIS A 73 25.02 9.17 20.87
CA HIS A 73 25.79 9.35 22.09
C HIS A 73 24.87 9.95 23.15
N ASP A 74 25.13 9.64 24.41
CA ASP A 74 24.31 10.07 25.56
C ASP A 74 24.01 11.58 25.49
N VAL A 75 22.75 11.90 25.22
CA VAL A 75 22.21 13.25 25.32
C VAL A 75 21.97 13.52 26.81
N PRO A 76 22.08 14.76 27.33
CA PRO A 76 21.86 15.03 28.76
C PRO A 76 20.53 14.48 29.33
N GLN A 77 19.51 14.31 28.47
CA GLN A 77 18.20 13.74 28.81
C GLN A 77 18.18 12.20 28.90
N ASP A 78 19.21 11.50 28.41
CA ASP A 78 19.34 10.04 28.49
C ASP A 78 19.66 9.54 29.91
N LYS A 79 19.78 10.46 30.88
CA LYS A 79 19.75 10.12 32.31
C LYS A 79 18.39 9.57 32.75
N ILE A 80 17.32 9.85 32.00
CA ILE A 80 16.00 9.24 32.23
C ILE A 80 15.94 7.95 31.39
N LYS A 81 16.51 6.86 31.92
CA LYS A 81 16.36 5.54 31.30
C LYS A 81 15.11 4.88 31.86
N PHE A 82 14.07 4.73 31.03
CA PHE A 82 12.82 4.13 31.47
C PHE A 82 12.95 2.65 31.88
N PHE A 83 13.96 1.96 31.35
CA PHE A 83 14.05 0.50 31.41
C PHE A 83 15.37 -0.03 31.97
N GLU A 84 16.14 0.80 32.68
CA GLU A 84 17.37 0.34 33.35
C GLU A 84 17.08 -0.88 34.25
N GLY A 85 17.77 -1.99 33.99
CA GLY A 85 17.70 -3.22 34.77
C GLY A 85 16.59 -4.22 34.41
N LYS A 86 15.78 -3.99 33.36
CA LYS A 86 14.69 -4.91 32.97
C LYS A 86 14.93 -5.59 31.62
N ASN A 87 15.53 -6.79 31.67
CA ASN A 87 15.87 -7.59 30.47
C ASN A 87 14.66 -7.90 29.55
N TRP A 88 13.44 -7.91 30.07
CA TRP A 88 12.23 -8.20 29.28
C TRP A 88 11.94 -7.18 28.17
N PHE A 89 12.29 -5.89 28.34
CA PHE A 89 12.09 -4.89 27.29
C PHE A 89 12.99 -5.14 26.07
N PHE A 90 14.21 -5.59 26.31
CA PHE A 90 15.13 -5.98 25.23
C PHE A 90 14.63 -7.23 24.50
N VAL A 91 14.06 -8.20 25.22
CA VAL A 91 13.43 -9.38 24.60
C VAL A 91 12.25 -8.96 23.72
N ILE A 92 11.35 -8.11 24.23
CA ILE A 92 10.20 -7.59 23.46
C ILE A 92 10.69 -6.83 22.23
N ALA A 93 11.67 -5.93 22.40
CA ALA A 93 12.27 -5.19 21.30
C ALA A 93 12.82 -6.15 20.24
N THR A 94 13.60 -7.16 20.64
CA THR A 94 14.17 -8.16 19.73
C THR A 94 13.09 -8.91 18.94
N VAL A 95 12.01 -9.34 19.62
CA VAL A 95 10.89 -10.03 18.96
C VAL A 95 10.18 -9.11 17.97
N LEU A 96 9.88 -7.87 18.37
CA LEU A 96 9.24 -6.88 17.50
C LEU A 96 10.12 -6.53 16.29
N GLY A 97 11.42 -6.34 16.51
CA GLY A 97 12.39 -6.05 15.46
C GLY A 97 12.53 -7.20 14.47
N GLY A 98 12.60 -8.44 14.95
CA GLY A 98 12.63 -9.63 14.11
C GLY A 98 11.37 -9.78 13.25
N LEU A 99 10.18 -9.66 13.87
CA LEU A 99 8.90 -9.70 13.16
C LEU A 99 8.78 -8.55 12.16
N GLY A 100 9.16 -7.34 12.56
CA GLY A 100 9.16 -6.16 11.70
C GLY A 100 10.06 -6.30 10.49
N ALA A 101 11.27 -6.85 10.66
CA ALA A 101 12.20 -7.14 9.57
C ALA A 101 11.61 -8.16 8.58
N ILE A 102 11.02 -9.24 9.08
CA ILE A 102 10.39 -10.27 8.22
C ILE A 102 9.25 -9.65 7.41
N ILE A 103 8.34 -8.92 8.05
CA ILE A 103 7.21 -8.27 7.37
C ILE A 103 7.70 -7.24 6.35
N LEU A 104 8.72 -6.45 6.70
CA LEU A 104 9.33 -5.47 5.79
C LEU A 104 9.90 -6.16 4.54
N VAL A 105 10.68 -7.23 4.71
CA VAL A 105 11.27 -7.97 3.59
C VAL A 105 10.18 -8.61 2.71
N LEU A 106 9.18 -9.25 3.31
CA LEU A 106 8.05 -9.82 2.56
C LEU A 106 7.27 -8.74 1.80
N GLY A 107 7.06 -7.57 2.42
CA GLY A 107 6.44 -6.41 1.79
C GLY A 107 7.27 -5.87 0.63
N LEU A 108 8.58 -5.77 0.78
CA LEU A 108 9.49 -5.31 -0.27
C LEU A 108 9.53 -6.29 -1.45
N ILE A 109 9.60 -7.60 -1.19
CA ILE A 109 9.58 -8.63 -2.24
C ILE A 109 8.24 -8.61 -2.99
N SER A 110 7.12 -8.56 -2.26
CA SER A 110 5.78 -8.58 -2.86
C SER A 110 5.43 -7.28 -3.59
N GLY A 111 6.01 -6.15 -3.16
CA GLY A 111 5.78 -4.83 -3.73
C GLY A 111 6.82 -4.42 -4.77
N TYR A 112 7.84 -5.23 -5.04
CA TYR A 112 8.86 -4.91 -6.02
C TYR A 112 8.28 -5.02 -7.44
N PRO A 113 8.53 -4.06 -8.36
CA PRO A 113 9.33 -2.84 -8.20
C PRO A 113 8.54 -1.57 -7.79
N GLU A 114 7.23 -1.70 -7.57
CA GLU A 114 6.28 -0.60 -7.36
C GLU A 114 6.64 0.30 -6.17
N VAL A 115 7.26 -0.26 -5.13
CA VAL A 115 7.75 0.50 -3.95
C VAL A 115 8.68 1.64 -4.39
N PHE A 116 9.52 1.41 -5.40
CA PHE A 116 10.51 2.38 -5.88
C PHE A 116 10.09 3.14 -7.12
N VAL A 117 9.19 2.57 -7.93
CA VAL A 117 8.78 3.13 -9.21
C VAL A 117 7.26 3.09 -9.29
N PRO A 118 6.57 4.20 -8.98
CA PRO A 118 5.12 4.27 -9.16
C PRO A 118 4.77 4.08 -10.64
N ARG A 119 3.87 3.16 -10.94
CA ARG A 119 3.33 2.88 -12.29
C ARG A 119 1.90 3.37 -12.40
N GLN A 120 1.49 3.74 -13.61
CA GLN A 120 0.13 4.22 -13.89
C GLN A 120 -0.90 3.09 -13.96
N SER A 121 -0.48 1.90 -14.40
CA SER A 121 -1.35 0.73 -14.55
C SER A 121 -0.74 -0.46 -13.84
N HIS A 122 -1.19 -0.74 -12.62
CA HIS A 122 -0.90 -2.02 -12.00
C HIS A 122 -2.14 -2.69 -11.44
N ALA A 123 -2.16 -4.01 -11.57
CA ALA A 123 -3.15 -4.85 -10.92
C ALA A 123 -2.96 -4.76 -9.40
N PRO A 124 -4.05 -4.89 -8.61
CA PRO A 124 -3.93 -4.93 -7.15
C PRO A 124 -2.98 -6.07 -6.75
N ASN A 125 -1.92 -5.69 -6.04
CA ASN A 125 -0.80 -6.54 -5.64
C ASN A 125 -1.31 -7.87 -5.05
N THR A 126 -0.86 -9.00 -5.61
CA THR A 126 -1.19 -10.33 -5.09
C THR A 126 -0.23 -10.74 -3.97
N GLY A 127 -0.63 -11.72 -3.15
CA GLY A 127 0.24 -12.34 -2.15
C GLY A 127 0.11 -11.67 -0.80
N PHE A 128 1.19 -11.10 -0.27
CA PHE A 128 1.17 -10.52 1.08
C PHE A 128 0.25 -9.29 1.18
N TYR A 129 0.09 -8.57 0.07
CA TYR A 129 -0.86 -7.46 -0.06
C TYR A 129 -2.34 -7.90 0.00
N ASP A 130 -2.64 -9.18 -0.19
CA ASP A 130 -3.99 -9.69 0.01
C ASP A 130 -4.38 -9.73 1.51
N ARG A 131 -3.40 -9.65 2.42
CA ARG A 131 -3.61 -9.75 3.87
C ARG A 131 -3.37 -8.45 4.62
N ILE A 132 -2.45 -7.61 4.14
CA ILE A 132 -2.10 -6.31 4.73
C ILE A 132 -1.91 -5.31 3.58
N ARG A 133 -2.56 -4.14 3.60
CA ARG A 133 -2.38 -3.16 2.53
C ARG A 133 -1.00 -2.51 2.51
N HIS A 134 -0.42 -2.27 3.69
CA HIS A 134 0.82 -1.53 3.85
C HIS A 134 1.89 -2.35 4.59
N PRO A 135 2.35 -3.49 4.02
CA PRO A 135 3.26 -4.39 4.73
C PRO A 135 4.63 -3.78 4.98
N VAL A 136 5.18 -3.02 4.02
CA VAL A 136 6.45 -2.29 4.18
C VAL A 136 6.36 -1.32 5.37
N VAL A 137 5.31 -0.50 5.43
CA VAL A 137 5.10 0.46 6.52
C VAL A 137 4.86 -0.26 7.85
N THR A 138 4.12 -1.37 7.84
CA THR A 138 3.90 -2.21 9.03
C THR A 138 5.23 -2.72 9.60
N GLY A 139 6.10 -3.25 8.73
CA GLY A 139 7.43 -3.69 9.12
C GLY A 139 8.29 -2.55 9.67
N LEU A 140 8.24 -1.37 9.05
CA LEU A 140 8.92 -0.17 9.54
C LEU A 140 8.39 0.27 10.91
N ILE A 141 7.08 0.30 11.13
CA ILE A 141 6.49 0.66 12.44
C ILE A 141 7.05 -0.26 13.52
N LEU A 142 7.04 -1.57 13.31
CA LEU A 142 7.56 -2.55 14.27
C LEU A 142 9.07 -2.39 14.52
N LEU A 143 9.86 -2.16 13.47
CA LEU A 143 11.30 -1.93 13.57
C LEU A 143 11.61 -0.66 14.38
N TRP A 144 10.94 0.44 14.08
CA TRP A 144 11.16 1.70 14.78
C TRP A 144 10.71 1.64 16.24
N THR A 145 9.57 1.00 16.53
CA THR A 145 9.15 0.72 17.91
C THR A 145 10.18 -0.14 18.64
N SER A 146 10.74 -1.17 17.99
CA SER A 146 11.83 -1.97 18.53
C SER A 146 13.06 -1.12 18.87
N ILE A 147 13.48 -0.21 17.98
CA ILE A 147 14.62 0.69 18.23
C ILE A 147 14.38 1.58 19.45
N ALA A 148 13.20 2.18 19.57
CA ALA A 148 12.84 3.01 20.73
C ALA A 148 12.90 2.21 22.04
N LEU A 149 12.34 1.00 22.04
CA LEU A 149 12.36 0.10 23.21
C LEU A 149 13.77 -0.37 23.57
N ALA A 150 14.57 -0.78 22.57
CA ALA A 150 15.93 -1.26 22.77
C ALA A 150 16.86 -0.17 23.30
N ARG A 151 16.68 1.08 22.87
CA ARG A 151 17.46 2.21 23.37
C ARG A 151 17.01 2.66 24.77
N GLY A 152 15.73 2.53 25.10
CA GLY A 152 15.18 2.94 26.40
C GLY A 152 15.35 4.42 26.75
N SER A 153 15.65 5.24 25.75
CA SER A 153 15.81 6.70 25.85
C SER A 153 14.50 7.40 25.55
N LEU A 154 14.12 8.37 26.39
CA LEU A 154 12.96 9.24 26.13
C LEU A 154 13.13 10.05 24.85
N ALA A 155 14.32 10.60 24.62
CA ALA A 155 14.61 11.42 23.44
C ALA A 155 14.44 10.58 22.16
N VAL A 156 15.02 9.38 22.11
CA VAL A 156 14.84 8.46 20.98
C VAL A 156 13.37 8.08 20.81
N SER A 157 12.66 7.80 21.91
CA SER A 157 11.24 7.43 21.88
C SER A 157 10.36 8.54 21.31
N ILE A 158 10.64 9.81 21.62
CA ILE A 158 9.93 10.96 21.05
C ILE A 158 10.21 11.09 19.55
N LEU A 159 11.48 11.01 19.14
CA LEU A 159 11.88 11.10 17.73
C LEU A 159 11.22 9.98 16.91
N VAL A 160 11.20 8.76 17.45
CA VAL A 160 10.47 7.63 16.85
C VAL A 160 8.96 7.89 16.86
N GLY A 161 8.38 8.43 17.92
CA GLY A 161 6.96 8.79 17.94
C GLY A 161 6.58 9.71 16.78
N VAL A 162 7.40 10.72 16.49
CA VAL A 162 7.22 11.63 15.35
C VAL A 162 7.30 10.89 14.01
N ILE A 163 8.25 9.97 13.84
CA ILE A 163 8.36 9.20 12.59
C ILE A 163 7.17 8.25 12.39
N LEU A 164 6.69 7.62 13.46
CA LEU A 164 5.53 6.73 13.42
C LEU A 164 4.26 7.50 13.04
N ILE A 165 4.03 8.68 13.63
CA ILE A 165 2.91 9.55 13.27
C ILE A 165 3.01 9.95 11.79
N SER A 166 4.20 10.25 11.31
CA SER A 166 4.44 10.59 9.90
C SER A 166 4.10 9.44 8.96
N PHE A 167 4.37 8.18 9.36
CA PHE A 167 3.95 7.00 8.60
C PHE A 167 2.43 6.80 8.55
N LEU A 168 1.69 7.19 9.59
CA LEU A 168 0.23 7.14 9.56
C LEU A 168 -0.35 8.13 8.54
N PHE A 169 0.14 9.37 8.54
CA PHE A 169 -0.24 10.38 7.54
C PHE A 169 0.14 9.98 6.12
N LEU A 170 1.31 9.36 5.97
CA LEU A 170 1.75 8.77 4.71
C LEU A 170 0.74 7.76 4.19
N VAL A 171 0.37 6.77 5.00
CA VAL A 171 -0.54 5.70 4.58
C VAL A 171 -1.88 6.26 4.15
N GLN A 172 -2.38 7.29 4.85
CA GLN A 172 -3.59 7.98 4.45
C GLN A 172 -3.44 8.67 3.08
N ASN A 173 -2.38 9.46 2.88
CA ASN A 173 -2.14 10.14 1.60
C ASN A 173 -1.94 9.15 0.45
N GLU A 174 -1.26 8.03 0.71
CA GLU A 174 -1.07 6.97 -0.28
C GLU A 174 -2.41 6.31 -0.63
N ASP A 175 -3.24 5.97 0.35
CA ASP A 175 -4.59 5.44 0.12
C ASP A 175 -5.46 6.42 -0.69
N GLU A 176 -5.45 7.72 -0.36
CA GLU A 176 -6.18 8.75 -1.12
C GLU A 176 -5.69 8.84 -2.57
N ASN A 177 -4.38 8.78 -2.78
CA ASN A 177 -3.82 8.77 -4.13
C ASN A 177 -4.23 7.52 -4.92
N GLN A 178 -4.29 6.37 -4.27
CA GLN A 178 -4.71 5.11 -4.87
C GLN A 178 -6.20 5.14 -5.21
N GLU A 179 -7.05 5.70 -4.35
CA GLU A 179 -8.46 5.94 -4.63
C GLU A 179 -8.65 6.87 -5.85
N LEU A 180 -7.87 7.95 -5.95
CA LEU A 180 -7.93 8.86 -7.10
C LEU A 180 -7.48 8.19 -8.41
N ARG A 181 -6.55 7.23 -8.35
CA ARG A 181 -6.03 6.52 -9.53
C ARG A 181 -6.95 5.38 -9.98
N TYR A 182 -7.43 4.58 -9.03
CA TYR A 182 -8.09 3.31 -9.29
C TYR A 182 -9.60 3.32 -8.97
N GLY A 183 -10.09 4.41 -8.37
CA GLY A 183 -11.50 4.63 -8.08
C GLY A 183 -12.11 3.54 -7.22
N LEU A 184 -13.31 3.09 -7.61
CA LEU A 184 -14.10 2.10 -6.88
C LEU A 184 -13.34 0.78 -6.65
N LYS A 185 -12.48 0.36 -7.58
CA LYS A 185 -11.71 -0.88 -7.43
C LYS A 185 -10.82 -0.84 -6.19
N TYR A 186 -10.16 0.29 -5.94
CA TYR A 186 -9.31 0.44 -4.75
C TYR A 186 -10.15 0.66 -3.50
N ALA A 187 -11.26 1.40 -3.57
CA ALA A 187 -12.15 1.57 -2.43
C ALA A 187 -12.67 0.22 -1.89
N LEU A 188 -13.05 -0.70 -2.78
CA LEU A 188 -13.48 -2.04 -2.40
C LEU A 188 -12.33 -2.88 -1.82
N TYR A 189 -11.13 -2.79 -2.40
CA TYR A 189 -9.92 -3.43 -1.84
C TYR A 189 -9.59 -2.87 -0.45
N LYS A 190 -9.66 -1.55 -0.27
CA LYS A 190 -9.44 -0.85 1.01
C LYS A 190 -10.43 -1.30 2.08
N ALA A 191 -11.68 -1.55 1.70
CA ALA A 191 -12.69 -2.09 2.60
C ALA A 191 -12.46 -3.57 2.95
N ALA A 192 -11.91 -4.36 2.03
CA ALA A 192 -11.63 -5.78 2.26
C ALA A 192 -10.37 -6.00 3.10
N VAL A 193 -9.28 -5.28 2.82
CA VAL A 193 -7.96 -5.52 3.41
C VAL A 193 -7.61 -4.42 4.42
N PRO A 194 -7.28 -4.77 5.67
CA PRO A 194 -6.84 -3.81 6.69
C PRO A 194 -5.47 -3.19 6.39
N ALA A 195 -5.21 -2.02 6.95
CA ALA A 195 -3.98 -1.26 6.68
C ALA A 195 -2.71 -1.94 7.23
N PHE A 196 -2.71 -2.32 8.51
CA PHE A 196 -1.49 -2.69 9.25
C PHE A 196 -1.50 -4.08 9.90
N TYR A 197 -2.67 -4.70 10.10
CA TYR A 197 -2.77 -6.01 10.75
C TYR A 197 -3.18 -7.06 9.73
N PRO A 198 -2.59 -8.27 9.74
CA PRO A 198 -2.91 -9.30 8.76
C PRO A 198 -4.31 -9.88 8.96
N VAL A 199 -4.98 -10.19 7.86
CA VAL A 199 -6.10 -11.13 7.89
C VAL A 199 -5.58 -12.55 8.10
N LEU A 200 -5.97 -13.17 9.22
CA LEU A 200 -5.52 -14.50 9.64
C LEU A 200 -6.40 -15.65 9.16
N LYS A 201 -7.48 -15.37 8.42
CA LYS A 201 -8.39 -16.41 7.90
C LYS A 201 -7.67 -17.23 6.82
N GLU A 202 -7.71 -18.56 6.93
CA GLU A 202 -7.01 -19.49 6.04
C GLU A 202 -7.51 -19.37 4.58
N ASN A 203 -8.82 -19.37 4.39
CA ASN A 203 -9.46 -19.27 3.07
C ASN A 203 -9.72 -17.82 2.64
N TRP A 204 -8.87 -16.87 3.09
CA TRP A 204 -9.05 -15.47 2.75
C TRP A 204 -8.77 -15.23 1.26
N ASN A 205 -9.79 -14.76 0.54
CA ASN A 205 -9.69 -14.40 -0.87
C ASN A 205 -10.18 -12.97 -1.08
N VAL A 206 -9.24 -12.04 -1.30
CA VAL A 206 -9.55 -10.62 -1.51
C VAL A 206 -10.48 -10.38 -2.68
N ARG A 207 -10.36 -11.17 -3.76
CA ARG A 207 -11.23 -11.00 -4.94
C ARG A 207 -12.68 -11.35 -4.60
N GLU A 208 -12.89 -12.41 -3.84
CA GLU A 208 -14.21 -12.80 -3.36
C GLU A 208 -14.79 -11.74 -2.42
N GLN A 209 -13.99 -11.25 -1.46
CA GLN A 209 -14.45 -10.22 -0.52
C GLN A 209 -14.78 -8.90 -1.23
N THR A 210 -13.93 -8.47 -2.15
CA THR A 210 -14.17 -7.29 -3.01
C THR A 210 -15.46 -7.47 -3.81
N ARG A 211 -15.71 -8.66 -4.37
CA ARG A 211 -16.95 -8.97 -5.11
C ARG A 211 -18.18 -8.90 -4.20
N LEU A 212 -18.12 -9.49 -3.00
CA LEU A 212 -19.21 -9.45 -2.04
C LEU A 212 -19.56 -8.01 -1.63
N ILE A 213 -18.53 -7.19 -1.37
CA ILE A 213 -18.72 -5.77 -1.05
C ILE A 213 -19.30 -5.02 -2.25
N ALA A 214 -18.86 -5.31 -3.48
CA ALA A 214 -19.38 -4.69 -4.70
C ALA A 214 -20.87 -5.02 -4.93
N VAL A 215 -21.27 -6.28 -4.73
CA VAL A 215 -22.68 -6.69 -4.84
C VAL A 215 -23.52 -5.94 -3.82
N LYS A 216 -23.09 -5.93 -2.55
CA LYS A 216 -23.79 -5.20 -1.48
C LYS A 216 -23.87 -3.70 -1.76
N HIS A 217 -22.81 -3.11 -2.32
CA HIS A 217 -22.80 -1.71 -2.72
C HIS A 217 -23.83 -1.42 -3.81
N ASN A 218 -23.90 -2.26 -4.85
CA ASN A 218 -24.89 -2.11 -5.92
C ASN A 218 -26.34 -2.29 -5.41
N GLU A 219 -26.57 -3.20 -4.46
CA GLU A 219 -27.86 -3.36 -3.79
C GLU A 219 -28.26 -2.10 -3.03
N ILE A 220 -27.33 -1.50 -2.27
CA ILE A 220 -27.56 -0.25 -1.54
C ILE A 220 -27.89 0.90 -2.52
N VAL A 221 -27.10 1.05 -3.59
CA VAL A 221 -27.32 2.10 -4.60
C VAL A 221 -28.67 1.91 -5.30
N ALA A 222 -29.07 0.68 -5.59
CA ALA A 222 -30.38 0.39 -6.17
C ALA A 222 -31.52 0.77 -5.20
N LEU A 223 -31.40 0.43 -3.92
CA LEU A 223 -32.38 0.78 -2.88
C LEU A 223 -32.49 2.30 -2.69
N GLU A 224 -31.37 3.03 -2.67
CA GLU A 224 -31.38 4.48 -2.57
C GLU A 224 -32.03 5.16 -3.78
N LYS A 225 -31.79 4.62 -4.98
CA LYS A 225 -32.43 5.12 -6.19
C LYS A 225 -33.94 4.92 -6.12
N THR A 226 -34.39 3.72 -5.75
CA THR A 226 -35.81 3.43 -5.55
C THR A 226 -36.43 4.34 -4.49
N SER A 227 -35.77 4.56 -3.35
CA SER A 227 -36.25 5.47 -2.30
C SER A 227 -36.37 6.91 -2.78
N ARG A 228 -35.38 7.42 -3.52
CA ARG A 228 -35.45 8.76 -4.13
C ARG A 228 -36.58 8.88 -5.15
N ASP A 229 -36.77 7.86 -5.98
CA ASP A 229 -37.88 7.82 -6.93
C ASP A 229 -39.24 7.83 -6.19
N PHE A 230 -39.36 7.13 -5.05
CA PHE A 230 -40.55 7.19 -4.19
C PHE A 230 -40.80 8.56 -3.57
N ILE A 231 -39.76 9.24 -3.05
CA ILE A 231 -39.91 10.58 -2.47
C ILE A 231 -40.33 11.61 -3.54
N ASN A 232 -39.77 11.51 -4.75
CA ASN A 232 -40.17 12.38 -5.85
C ASN A 232 -41.61 12.13 -6.31
N LEU A 233 -42.13 10.91 -6.15
CA LEU A 233 -43.53 10.57 -6.44
C LEU A 233 -44.51 11.15 -5.41
N GLU A 234 -44.12 11.30 -4.15
CA GLU A 234 -44.94 11.99 -3.15
C GLU A 234 -45.04 13.51 -3.42
N THR A 235 -44.06 14.08 -4.16
CA THR A 235 -44.10 15.47 -4.60
C THR A 235 -44.85 15.71 -5.92
N LEU A 236 -45.19 14.65 -6.66
CA LEU A 236 -46.03 14.72 -7.85
C LEU A 236 -47.51 14.63 -7.43
N GLY A 237 -48.37 15.42 -8.08
CA GLY A 237 -49.82 15.49 -7.76
C GLY A 237 -50.48 14.10 -7.73
N THR A 238 -51.53 13.95 -6.91
CA THR A 238 -52.17 12.66 -6.55
C THR A 238 -52.52 11.74 -7.73
N ASP A 239 -52.78 12.29 -8.91
CA ASP A 239 -53.22 11.51 -10.07
C ASP A 239 -52.06 10.78 -10.78
N GLU A 240 -50.84 11.33 -10.79
CA GLU A 240 -49.67 10.68 -11.41
C GLU A 240 -49.08 9.59 -10.51
N ALA A 241 -49.11 9.78 -9.19
CA ALA A 241 -48.67 8.79 -8.21
C ALA A 241 -49.48 7.48 -8.29
N ILE A 242 -50.79 7.58 -8.55
CA ILE A 242 -51.69 6.42 -8.71
C ILE A 242 -51.31 5.61 -9.95
N GLN A 243 -51.05 6.27 -11.08
CA GLN A 243 -50.69 5.58 -12.33
C GLN A 243 -49.33 4.87 -12.25
N TRP A 244 -48.36 5.47 -11.55
CA TRP A 244 -47.03 4.88 -11.37
C TRP A 244 -47.04 3.68 -10.39
N SER A 245 -47.83 3.75 -9.31
CA SER A 245 -47.96 2.66 -8.34
C SER A 245 -48.46 1.35 -8.96
N GLY A 246 -49.35 1.43 -9.96
CA GLY A 246 -49.83 0.28 -10.72
C GLY A 246 -48.75 -0.40 -11.57
N THR A 247 -47.76 0.38 -12.02
CA THR A 247 -46.65 -0.09 -12.87
C THR A 247 -45.58 -0.79 -12.05
N LEU A 248 -45.21 -0.23 -10.89
CA LEU A 248 -44.30 -0.87 -9.94
C LEU A 248 -44.86 -2.20 -9.41
N ARG A 249 -46.16 -2.29 -9.14
CA ARG A 249 -46.81 -3.52 -8.65
C ARG A 249 -46.76 -4.66 -9.68
N LYS A 250 -46.78 -4.33 -10.98
CA LYS A 250 -46.59 -5.29 -12.08
C LYS A 250 -45.12 -5.74 -12.18
N HIS A 251 -44.17 -4.84 -11.96
CA HIS A 251 -42.73 -5.14 -11.98
C HIS A 251 -42.29 -5.97 -10.76
N ALA A 252 -42.79 -5.68 -9.57
CA ALA A 252 -42.49 -6.48 -8.36
C ALA A 252 -43.07 -7.90 -8.47
N LYS A 253 -44.25 -8.07 -9.08
CA LYS A 253 -44.83 -9.39 -9.37
C LYS A 253 -44.07 -10.19 -10.41
N SER A 254 -43.36 -9.53 -11.35
CA SER A 254 -42.52 -10.24 -12.32
C SER A 254 -41.19 -10.70 -11.72
N GLN A 255 -40.62 -9.93 -10.78
CA GLN A 255 -39.37 -10.28 -10.09
C GLN A 255 -39.54 -11.25 -8.91
N GLY A 256 -40.75 -11.38 -8.35
CA GLY A 256 -41.08 -12.40 -7.34
C GLY A 256 -41.16 -13.84 -7.87
N LYS A 257 -40.95 -14.08 -9.17
CA LYS A 257 -40.76 -15.43 -9.69
C LYS A 257 -39.39 -15.94 -9.24
N LYS A 258 -39.40 -16.92 -8.32
CA LYS A 258 -38.23 -17.66 -7.84
C LYS A 258 -37.25 -17.93 -9.01
N PRO A 259 -35.94 -17.70 -8.83
CA PRO A 259 -34.95 -18.08 -9.83
C PRO A 259 -35.19 -19.54 -10.21
N GLN A 260 -35.38 -19.82 -11.50
CA GLN A 260 -35.44 -21.19 -11.97
C GLN A 260 -34.15 -21.88 -11.54
N GLU A 261 -34.32 -23.00 -10.84
CA GLU A 261 -33.26 -23.91 -10.44
C GLU A 261 -32.46 -24.27 -11.70
N VAL A 262 -31.27 -23.69 -11.84
CA VAL A 262 -30.35 -24.04 -12.92
C VAL A 262 -29.95 -25.49 -12.68
N LYS A 263 -30.59 -26.41 -13.41
CA LYS A 263 -30.22 -27.83 -13.43
C LYS A 263 -28.71 -27.91 -13.66
N LYS A 264 -27.98 -28.34 -12.64
CA LYS A 264 -26.58 -28.76 -12.76
C LYS A 264 -26.54 -29.79 -13.88
N LYS A 265 -25.87 -29.43 -14.96
CA LYS A 265 -25.53 -30.35 -16.03
C LYS A 265 -24.42 -31.23 -15.46
N ASP A 266 -24.70 -32.52 -15.32
CA ASP A 266 -23.74 -33.51 -14.87
C ASP A 266 -22.61 -33.60 -15.90
N ASP A 267 -21.50 -32.92 -15.62
CA ASP A 267 -20.26 -33.09 -16.36
C ASP A 267 -19.65 -34.44 -15.94
N LYS A 268 -19.91 -35.45 -16.76
CA LYS A 268 -19.16 -36.72 -16.78
C LYS A 268 -17.68 -36.42 -16.98
N PRO A 269 -16.76 -37.03 -16.20
CA PRO A 269 -15.34 -36.90 -16.44
C PRO A 269 -14.95 -37.66 -17.72
N GLU A 270 -14.45 -36.93 -18.72
CA GLU A 270 -13.73 -37.49 -19.87
C GLU A 270 -12.41 -38.09 -19.39
N GLU A 271 -12.38 -39.41 -19.40
CA GLU A 271 -11.22 -40.27 -19.21
C GLU A 271 -10.25 -40.09 -20.39
N LYS A 272 -9.26 -39.19 -20.24
CA LYS A 272 -8.15 -39.09 -21.21
C LYS A 272 -6.96 -39.94 -20.76
N LYS A 273 -6.87 -41.07 -21.47
CA LYS A 273 -5.74 -41.95 -21.78
C LYS A 273 -4.35 -41.40 -21.42
N LYS A 274 -3.66 -42.20 -20.59
CA LYS A 274 -2.20 -42.27 -20.52
C LYS A 274 -1.67 -42.81 -21.85
N ASP A 275 -0.88 -42.01 -22.56
CA ASP A 275 0.05 -42.52 -23.56
C ASP A 275 1.48 -42.35 -23.03
N GLU A 276 2.02 -43.50 -22.70
CA GLU A 276 3.41 -43.80 -22.41
C GLU A 276 4.20 -43.79 -23.73
N LYS A 277 5.23 -42.93 -23.83
CA LYS A 277 6.31 -43.16 -24.79
C LYS A 277 7.64 -42.54 -24.36
N THR A 278 8.56 -43.45 -24.13
CA THR A 278 9.99 -43.39 -23.90
C THR A 278 10.79 -42.83 -25.08
N LYS A 279 11.94 -42.21 -24.76
CA LYS A 279 13.26 -42.12 -25.47
C LYS A 279 13.79 -40.69 -25.40
N ASP A 280 14.81 -40.42 -24.59
CA ASP A 280 16.22 -40.72 -24.85
C ASP A 280 16.72 -40.20 -26.21
N LYS A 281 17.46 -39.10 -26.17
CA LYS A 281 18.69 -38.88 -26.95
C LYS A 281 19.37 -37.58 -26.52
N GLY A 282 20.65 -37.70 -26.18
CA GLY A 282 21.54 -36.57 -25.93
C GLY A 282 22.04 -35.86 -27.19
N LYS A 283 22.94 -34.90 -26.92
CA LYS A 283 23.93 -34.20 -27.76
C LYS A 283 23.62 -32.76 -28.22
N LYS A 284 24.61 -31.94 -27.86
CA LYS A 284 25.36 -30.93 -28.65
C LYS A 284 24.90 -29.46 -28.65
N LYS A 285 25.75 -28.65 -28.01
CA LYS A 285 26.45 -27.44 -28.52
C LYS A 285 25.92 -26.81 -29.82
N GLN A 286 25.61 -25.52 -29.74
CA GLN A 286 26.10 -24.37 -30.55
C GLN A 286 25.17 -23.19 -30.24
N GLY A 287 25.66 -22.05 -29.73
CA GLY A 287 26.22 -21.00 -30.57
C GLY A 287 25.07 -20.11 -31.05
N ALA A 288 24.58 -19.23 -30.18
CA ALA A 288 23.58 -18.22 -30.56
C ALA A 288 24.32 -16.95 -31.01
N GLU A 289 24.31 -16.79 -32.31
CA GLU A 289 24.71 -15.63 -33.10
C GLU A 289 23.75 -14.47 -32.77
N GLU A 290 24.30 -13.34 -32.32
CA GLU A 290 23.55 -12.11 -32.04
C GLU A 290 23.11 -11.48 -33.37
N ASP A 291 21.79 -11.37 -33.57
CA ASP A 291 21.15 -10.65 -34.66
C ASP A 291 21.34 -9.13 -34.47
N PRO A 292 22.09 -8.41 -35.34
CA PRO A 292 22.33 -6.98 -35.19
C PRO A 292 21.19 -6.09 -35.73
N SER A 293 20.03 -6.65 -36.11
CA SER A 293 18.99 -5.86 -36.80
C SER A 293 18.01 -5.10 -35.90
N ASN A 294 18.16 -5.16 -34.57
CA ASN A 294 17.22 -4.50 -33.65
C ASN A 294 17.85 -3.34 -32.85
N GLN A 295 18.36 -2.33 -33.56
CA GLN A 295 18.66 -1.03 -32.97
C GLN A 295 17.42 -0.12 -33.04
N PRO A 296 16.96 0.46 -31.91
CA PRO A 296 15.88 1.43 -31.92
C PRO A 296 16.34 2.72 -32.60
N ARG A 297 15.57 3.17 -33.60
CA ARG A 297 15.77 4.46 -34.27
C ARG A 297 15.69 5.58 -33.24
N HIS A 298 16.82 6.22 -32.95
CA HIS A 298 16.86 7.52 -32.30
C HIS A 298 16.25 8.56 -33.25
N ASN A 299 15.06 9.06 -32.90
CA ASN A 299 14.55 10.31 -33.47
C ASN A 299 15.49 11.45 -33.03
N LYS A 300 16.29 11.96 -33.98
CA LYS A 300 16.87 13.30 -33.88
C LYS A 300 15.71 14.30 -33.90
N VAL A 301 15.47 14.95 -32.77
CA VAL A 301 14.71 16.20 -32.74
C VAL A 301 15.73 17.30 -33.01
N ASP A 302 15.69 17.85 -34.22
CA ASP A 302 16.34 19.11 -34.55
C ASP A 302 15.67 20.23 -33.75
N LEU A 303 16.35 20.72 -32.72
CA LEU A 303 16.06 22.02 -32.12
C LEU A 303 16.89 23.06 -32.88
N LYS A 304 16.30 23.57 -33.95
CA LYS A 304 16.55 24.94 -34.39
C LYS A 304 15.27 25.74 -34.15
N ASP A 305 15.47 26.93 -33.62
CA ASP A 305 14.51 28.01 -33.43
C ASP A 305 13.61 27.89 -32.19
N GLN A 306 14.14 28.34 -31.05
CA GLN A 306 13.52 29.33 -30.14
C GLN A 306 14.48 29.74 -29.03
#